data_AF-A0A529ZFA4-F1
#
_entry.id   AF-A0A529ZFA4-F1
#
_cell.length_a   1.000
_cell.length_b   1.000
_cell.length_c   1.000
_cell.angle_alpha   90.00
_cell.angle_beta   90.00
_cell.angle_gamma   90.00
#
_symmetry.space_group_name_H-M   'P 1'
#
loop_
_entity.id
_entity.type
_entity.pdbx_description
1 polymer ?
#
loop_
_entity_poly.entity_id
_entity_poly.type
_entity_poly.pdbx_seq_one_letter_code
_entity_poly.pdbx_strand_id
1 'polypeptide(L)'
;LRHRLAQRRHQKVIEEAPAPGMTPALRKAMTEAAVKAAKAINYSGAGTIEFIVDASQGLKADRFWFMEMNTRLQVEHPVTEMVTGVDLVEWQLRVASGEKLPKTQGEIALSGHAFEARLYAEDAAKGFLPATGTLHH
;
A
#
# COMPACT_ATOMS: atom_id res chain seq x y z
N LEU A 1 -4.27 2.73 -1.63
CA LEU A 1 -5.47 2.75 -0.74
C LEU A 1 -5.41 1.58 0.21
N ARG A 2 -4.30 1.46 0.94
CA ARG A 2 -4.02 0.34 1.83
C ARG A 2 -4.26 0.80 3.25
N HIS A 3 -4.71 -0.11 4.08
CA HIS A 3 -4.79 0.09 5.51
C HIS A 3 -3.79 -0.82 6.20
N ARG A 4 -3.16 -0.30 7.26
CA ARG A 4 -2.09 -0.97 8.02
C ARG A 4 -2.54 -1.04 9.48
N LEU A 5 -3.43 -2.00 9.78
CA LEU A 5 -4.11 -2.17 11.07
C LEU A 5 -3.16 -2.59 12.19
N ALA A 6 -2.31 -3.57 11.90
CA ALA A 6 -1.52 -4.25 12.92
C ALA A 6 -0.05 -3.91 12.71
N GLN A 7 0.46 -3.01 13.57
CA GLN A 7 1.89 -2.77 13.70
C GLN A 7 2.34 -3.17 15.10
N ARG A 8 3.42 -3.95 15.18
CA ARG A 8 4.07 -4.31 16.44
C ARG A 8 5.47 -3.72 16.44
N ARG A 9 5.78 -2.82 17.39
CA ARG A 9 7.08 -2.13 17.49
C ARG A 9 7.53 -1.54 16.14
N HIS A 10 6.62 -0.85 15.44
CA HIS A 10 6.84 -0.27 14.10
C HIS A 10 7.05 -1.26 12.95
N GLN A 11 6.92 -2.58 13.18
CA GLN A 11 6.81 -3.57 12.10
C GLN A 11 5.35 -3.74 11.69
N LYS A 12 5.08 -3.63 10.40
CA LYS A 12 3.79 -4.01 9.82
C LYS A 12 3.65 -5.53 9.83
N VAL A 13 2.51 -6.01 10.29
CA VAL A 13 2.20 -7.44 10.46
C VAL A 13 1.06 -7.87 9.54
N ILE A 14 0.04 -7.02 9.39
CA ILE A 14 -1.12 -7.23 8.53
C ILE A 14 -1.41 -5.98 7.73
N GLU A 15 -1.61 -6.17 6.43
CA GLU A 15 -1.97 -5.14 5.47
C GLU A 15 -3.17 -5.59 4.65
N GLU A 16 -4.01 -4.63 4.26
CA GLU A 16 -5.20 -4.92 3.48
C GLU A 16 -5.49 -3.84 2.42
N ALA A 17 -6.17 -4.25 1.36
CA ALA A 17 -6.69 -3.38 0.31
C ALA A 17 -8.05 -3.87 -0.20
N PRO A 18 -9.01 -2.96 -0.48
CA PRO A 18 -9.00 -1.55 -0.09
C PRO A 18 -9.10 -1.38 1.44
N ALA A 19 -8.80 -0.18 1.95
CA ALA A 19 -9.02 0.12 3.36
C ALA A 19 -10.52 -0.05 3.75
N PRO A 20 -10.85 -0.74 4.86
CA PRO A 20 -12.22 -0.93 5.31
C PRO A 20 -12.93 0.39 5.55
N GLY A 21 -14.21 0.46 5.18
CA GLY A 21 -15.02 1.68 5.31
C GLY A 21 -14.60 2.83 4.38
N MET A 22 -13.61 2.64 3.49
CA MET A 22 -13.15 3.66 2.55
C MET A 22 -14.29 4.10 1.63
N THR A 23 -14.75 5.34 1.80
CA THR A 23 -15.78 5.92 0.95
C THR A 23 -15.21 6.31 -0.42
N PRO A 24 -16.02 6.31 -1.50
CA PRO A 24 -15.57 6.79 -2.81
C PRO A 24 -15.05 8.23 -2.78
N ALA A 25 -15.66 9.09 -1.95
CA ALA A 25 -15.25 10.49 -1.80
C ALA A 25 -13.87 10.65 -1.14
N LEU A 26 -13.64 9.97 0.00
CA LEU A 26 -12.33 9.99 0.65
C LEU A 26 -11.26 9.36 -0.26
N ARG A 27 -11.58 8.23 -0.89
CA ARG A 27 -10.68 7.56 -1.84
C ARG A 27 -10.23 8.53 -2.93
N LYS A 28 -11.19 9.20 -3.59
CA LYS A 28 -10.92 10.16 -4.65
C LYS A 28 -10.01 11.27 -4.15
N ALA A 29 -10.36 11.91 -3.02
CA ALA A 29 -9.57 13.00 -2.43
C ALA A 29 -8.12 12.58 -2.12
N MET A 30 -7.91 11.42 -1.49
CA MET A 30 -6.58 10.90 -1.18
C MET A 30 -5.78 10.57 -2.46
N THR A 31 -6.42 9.93 -3.45
CA THR A 31 -5.74 9.60 -4.71
C THR A 31 -5.38 10.85 -5.52
N GLU A 32 -6.24 11.86 -5.54
CA GLU A 32 -5.97 13.13 -6.21
C GLU A 32 -4.81 13.87 -5.53
N ALA A 33 -4.80 13.91 -4.20
CA ALA A 33 -3.69 14.48 -3.42
C ALA A 33 -2.37 13.74 -3.69
N ALA A 34 -2.40 12.40 -3.72
CA ALA A 34 -1.23 11.57 -4.02
C ALA A 34 -0.69 11.83 -5.43
N VAL A 35 -1.56 11.81 -6.45
CA VAL A 35 -1.17 12.07 -7.84
C VAL A 35 -0.62 13.49 -8.00
N LYS A 36 -1.22 14.48 -7.32
CA LYS A 36 -0.73 15.86 -7.32
C LYS A 36 0.69 15.97 -6.74
N ALA A 37 0.94 15.32 -5.61
CA ALA A 37 2.27 15.31 -4.98
C ALA A 37 3.32 14.61 -5.86
N ALA A 38 3.00 13.46 -6.44
CA ALA A 38 3.90 12.74 -7.36
C ALA A 38 4.25 13.57 -8.60
N LYS A 39 3.28 14.27 -9.20
CA LYS A 39 3.50 15.17 -10.33
C LYS A 39 4.38 16.37 -9.95
N ALA A 40 4.20 16.95 -8.76
CA ALA A 40 4.96 18.11 -8.32
C ALA A 40 6.47 17.86 -8.23
N ILE A 41 6.89 16.60 -8.04
CA ILE A 41 8.29 16.19 -7.97
C ILE A 41 8.76 15.43 -9.20
N ASN A 42 7.95 15.38 -10.27
CA ASN A 42 8.22 14.56 -11.47
C ASN A 42 8.59 13.11 -11.13
N TYR A 43 7.86 12.50 -10.19
CA TYR A 43 8.18 11.15 -9.72
C TYR A 43 8.11 10.12 -10.85
N SER A 44 9.10 9.23 -10.90
CA SER A 44 9.17 8.12 -11.85
C SER A 44 9.35 6.79 -11.12
N GLY A 45 8.69 5.74 -11.61
CA GLY A 45 8.64 4.42 -10.99
C GLY A 45 7.41 4.21 -10.08
N ALA A 46 7.42 3.13 -9.31
CA ALA A 46 6.38 2.84 -8.31
C ALA A 46 6.80 3.41 -6.95
N GLY A 47 5.86 4.04 -6.26
CA GLY A 47 6.08 4.64 -4.95
C GLY A 47 4.78 4.69 -4.16
N THR A 48 4.88 4.93 -2.86
CA THR A 48 3.71 5.03 -1.98
C THR A 48 3.69 6.36 -1.28
N ILE A 49 2.56 7.06 -1.35
CA ILE A 49 2.29 8.22 -0.51
C ILE A 49 1.44 7.77 0.67
N GLU A 50 1.91 8.10 1.86
CA GLU A 50 1.29 7.71 3.12
C GLU A 50 0.56 8.90 3.74
N PHE A 51 -0.63 8.62 4.24
CA PHE A 51 -1.47 9.59 4.91
C PHE A 51 -1.86 9.08 6.30
N ILE A 52 -2.06 10.00 7.23
CA ILE A 52 -2.78 9.76 8.48
C ILE A 52 -4.22 10.19 8.26
N VAL A 53 -5.18 9.34 8.62
CA VAL A 53 -6.61 9.62 8.49
C VAL A 53 -7.25 9.63 9.87
N ASP A 54 -8.00 10.68 10.20
CA ASP A 54 -8.73 10.74 11.45
C ASP A 54 -10.14 10.12 11.29
N ALA A 55 -10.31 8.94 11.87
CA ALA A 55 -11.55 8.17 11.85
C ALA A 55 -12.44 8.39 13.10
N SER A 56 -12.11 9.31 14.01
CA SER A 56 -12.85 9.57 15.26
C SER A 56 -14.33 9.92 15.06
N GLN A 57 -14.69 10.42 13.87
CA GLN A 57 -16.06 10.74 13.48
C GLN A 57 -16.46 10.05 12.16
N GLY A 58 -15.90 8.86 11.92
CA GLY A 58 -15.98 8.19 10.62
C GLY A 58 -14.99 8.75 9.60
N LEU A 59 -14.88 8.04 8.47
CA LEU A 59 -13.94 8.38 7.39
C LEU A 59 -14.49 9.53 6.53
N LYS A 60 -13.87 10.71 6.65
CA LYS A 60 -14.26 11.93 5.94
C LYS A 60 -13.16 12.42 5.00
N ALA A 61 -13.57 12.94 3.84
CA ALA A 61 -12.66 13.37 2.76
C ALA A 61 -11.77 14.58 3.11
N ASP A 62 -12.06 15.29 4.18
CA ASP A 62 -11.34 16.49 4.66
C ASP A 62 -10.48 16.22 5.90
N ARG A 63 -10.44 14.96 6.39
CA ARG A 63 -9.73 14.58 7.63
C ARG A 63 -8.59 13.60 7.38
N PHE A 64 -7.73 13.94 6.44
CA PHE A 64 -6.49 13.22 6.18
C PHE A 64 -5.32 14.18 5.95
N TRP A 65 -4.12 13.77 6.35
CA TRP A 65 -2.90 14.57 6.25
C TRP A 65 -1.77 13.74 5.68
N PHE A 66 -0.95 14.36 4.82
CA PHE A 66 0.28 13.75 4.31
C PHE A 66 1.23 13.44 5.47
N MET A 67 1.83 12.26 5.43
CA MET A 67 2.85 11.84 6.40
C MET A 67 4.21 11.74 5.71
N GLU A 68 4.32 10.88 4.71
CA GLU A 68 5.57 10.68 3.97
C GLU A 68 5.33 10.11 2.58
N MET A 69 6.38 10.07 1.77
CA MET A 69 6.43 9.32 0.52
C MET A 69 7.58 8.32 0.56
N ASN A 70 7.26 7.05 0.30
CA ASN A 70 8.23 6.00 0.09
C ASN A 70 8.51 5.89 -1.42
N THR A 71 9.73 6.28 -1.84
CA THR A 71 10.18 6.32 -3.25
C THR A 71 10.67 4.96 -3.77
N ARG A 72 9.97 3.90 -3.37
CA ARG A 72 10.27 2.51 -3.72
C ARG A 72 9.02 1.67 -3.66
N LEU A 73 9.07 0.49 -4.27
CA LEU A 73 8.05 -0.54 -4.07
C LEU A 73 7.98 -0.90 -2.58
N GLN A 74 6.75 -1.01 -2.07
CA GLN A 74 6.51 -1.43 -0.71
C GLN A 74 6.31 -2.93 -0.64
N VAL A 75 6.67 -3.54 0.49
CA VAL A 75 6.53 -4.98 0.72
C VAL A 75 5.08 -5.38 0.51
N GLU A 76 4.14 -4.58 1.05
CA GLU A 76 2.68 -4.77 0.92
C GLU A 76 2.10 -4.37 -0.45
N HIS A 77 2.87 -4.42 -1.54
CA HIS A 77 2.33 -4.23 -2.89
C HIS A 77 1.38 -5.35 -3.35
N PRO A 78 1.54 -6.64 -2.96
CA PRO A 78 0.65 -7.71 -3.41
C PRO A 78 -0.82 -7.46 -3.12
N VAL A 79 -1.19 -6.87 -1.97
CA VAL A 79 -2.62 -6.55 -1.72
C VAL A 79 -3.20 -5.58 -2.75
N THR A 80 -2.37 -4.67 -3.31
CA THR A 80 -2.80 -3.76 -4.39
C THR A 80 -2.93 -4.51 -5.71
N GLU A 81 -1.98 -5.38 -6.03
CA GLU A 81 -2.00 -6.18 -7.25
C GLU A 81 -3.21 -7.11 -7.28
N MET A 82 -3.51 -7.78 -6.16
CA MET A 82 -4.64 -8.70 -6.03
C MET A 82 -5.99 -8.03 -6.29
N VAL A 83 -6.17 -6.78 -5.87
CA VAL A 83 -7.44 -6.06 -6.08
C VAL A 83 -7.50 -5.27 -7.38
N THR A 84 -6.37 -5.01 -8.05
CA THR A 84 -6.33 -4.25 -9.31
C THR A 84 -6.07 -5.10 -10.55
N GLY A 85 -5.51 -6.30 -10.37
CA GLY A 85 -4.98 -7.13 -11.45
C GLY A 85 -3.82 -6.46 -12.21
N VAL A 86 -3.08 -5.57 -11.54
CA VAL A 86 -1.91 -4.88 -12.10
C VAL A 86 -0.65 -5.39 -11.43
N ASP A 87 0.32 -5.85 -12.22
CA ASP A 87 1.66 -6.18 -11.77
C ASP A 87 2.50 -4.89 -11.71
N LEU A 88 2.80 -4.46 -10.48
CA LEU A 88 3.54 -3.22 -10.22
C LEU A 88 5.03 -3.38 -10.50
N VAL A 89 5.59 -4.59 -10.37
CA VAL A 89 6.99 -4.89 -10.70
C VAL A 89 7.19 -4.81 -12.22
N GLU A 90 6.28 -5.43 -12.99
CA GLU A 90 6.27 -5.36 -14.45
C GLU A 90 6.20 -3.89 -14.92
N TRP A 91 5.30 -3.10 -14.34
CA TRP A 91 5.16 -1.69 -14.70
C TRP A 91 6.40 -0.87 -14.35
N GLN A 92 7.08 -1.17 -13.24
CA GLN A 92 8.35 -0.53 -12.93
C GLN A 92 9.41 -0.81 -13.99
N LEU A 93 9.51 -2.05 -14.47
CA LEU A 93 10.47 -2.43 -15.52
C LEU A 93 10.16 -1.73 -16.85
N ARG A 94 8.88 -1.68 -17.25
CA ARG A 94 8.42 -0.96 -18.44
C ARG A 94 8.76 0.53 -18.37
N VAL A 95 8.40 1.19 -17.27
CA VAL A 95 8.68 2.62 -17.06
C VAL A 95 10.19 2.90 -17.03
N ALA A 96 10.98 2.04 -16.38
CA ALA A 96 12.45 2.14 -16.38
C ALA A 96 13.05 1.98 -17.79
N SER A 97 12.36 1.25 -18.67
CA SER A 97 12.71 1.08 -20.09
C SER A 97 12.22 2.23 -20.98
N GLY A 98 11.61 3.27 -20.42
CA GLY A 98 11.07 4.42 -21.15
C GLY A 98 9.70 4.19 -21.80
N GLU A 99 9.04 3.07 -21.49
CA GLU A 99 7.68 2.83 -21.97
C GLU A 99 6.64 3.71 -21.25
N LYS A 100 5.48 3.88 -21.90
CA LYS A 100 4.31 4.51 -21.28
C LYS A 100 3.62 3.54 -20.34
N LEU A 101 2.82 4.07 -19.42
CA LEU A 101 1.95 3.25 -18.56
C LEU A 101 0.96 2.42 -19.41
N PRO A 102 0.82 1.11 -19.16
CA PRO A 102 -0.07 0.23 -19.93
C PRO A 102 -1.57 0.55 -19.82
N LYS A 103 -1.99 1.25 -18.76
CA LYS A 103 -3.38 1.63 -18.50
C LYS A 103 -3.49 3.08 -18.08
N THR A 104 -4.59 3.72 -18.45
CA THR A 104 -5.04 5.01 -17.93
C THR A 104 -5.72 4.84 -16.57
N GLN A 105 -5.93 5.95 -15.84
CA GLN A 105 -6.60 5.94 -14.55
C GLN A 105 -8.02 5.34 -14.58
N GLY A 106 -8.74 5.49 -15.71
CA GLY A 106 -10.10 4.97 -15.88
C GLY A 106 -10.16 3.47 -16.12
N GLU A 107 -9.05 2.85 -16.54
CA GLU A 107 -8.93 1.42 -16.82
C GLU A 107 -8.48 0.62 -15.57
N ILE A 108 -8.12 1.30 -14.48
CA ILE A 108 -7.74 0.68 -13.21
C ILE A 108 -8.99 0.52 -12.35
N ALA A 109 -9.58 -0.67 -12.39
CA ALA A 109 -10.68 -1.06 -11.52
C ALA A 109 -10.16 -1.68 -10.22
N LEU A 110 -10.96 -1.55 -9.15
CA LEU A 110 -10.77 -2.31 -7.90
C LEU A 110 -11.81 -3.42 -7.87
N SER A 111 -11.37 -4.66 -7.61
CA SER A 111 -12.22 -5.84 -7.47
C SER A 111 -11.86 -6.60 -6.19
N GLY A 112 -12.88 -6.97 -5.42
CA GLY A 112 -12.70 -7.75 -4.19
C GLY A 112 -11.96 -7.02 -3.07
N HIS A 113 -11.37 -7.82 -2.18
CA HIS A 113 -10.59 -7.38 -1.03
C HIS A 113 -9.44 -8.37 -0.83
N ALA A 114 -8.27 -7.88 -0.45
CA ALA A 114 -7.07 -8.69 -0.24
C ALA A 114 -6.44 -8.35 1.12
N PHE A 115 -5.90 -9.39 1.76
CA PHE A 115 -5.10 -9.31 2.97
C PHE A 115 -3.73 -9.92 2.71
N GLU A 116 -2.71 -9.33 3.31
CA GLU A 116 -1.37 -9.88 3.40
C GLU A 116 -1.01 -10.03 4.87
N ALA A 117 -0.45 -11.19 5.21
CA ALA A 117 0.10 -11.47 6.52
C ALA A 117 1.57 -11.85 6.35
N ARG A 118 2.42 -11.28 7.20
CA ARG A 118 3.85 -11.55 7.18
C ARG A 118 4.19 -12.67 8.16
N LEU A 119 4.73 -13.76 7.62
CA LEU A 119 5.30 -14.84 8.43
C LEU A 119 6.74 -14.48 8.77
N TYR A 120 6.99 -14.17 10.03
CA TYR A 120 8.34 -13.92 10.55
C TYR A 120 8.88 -15.15 11.27
N ALA A 121 10.18 -15.41 11.10
CA ALA A 121 10.91 -16.36 11.94
C ALA A 121 11.12 -15.76 13.33
N GLU A 122 10.04 -15.68 14.11
CA GLU A 122 10.00 -15.11 15.46
C GLU A 122 9.24 -16.05 16.39
N ASP A 123 9.76 -16.24 17.60
CA ASP A 123 9.13 -17.08 18.62
C ASP A 123 8.16 -16.25 19.47
N ALA A 124 6.86 -16.37 19.18
CA ALA A 124 5.80 -15.65 19.90
C ALA A 124 5.77 -15.94 21.40
N ALA A 125 6.12 -17.17 21.82
CA ALA A 125 6.14 -17.56 23.24
C ALA A 125 7.33 -16.93 23.99
N LYS A 126 8.41 -16.59 23.27
CA LYS A 126 9.59 -15.90 23.83
C LYS A 126 9.58 -14.40 23.56
N GLY A 127 8.40 -13.79 23.44
CA GLY A 127 8.27 -12.36 23.23
C GLY A 127 8.72 -11.90 21.84
N PHE A 128 8.55 -12.76 20.83
CA PHE A 128 8.89 -12.52 19.43
C PHE A 128 10.39 -12.30 19.17
N LEU A 129 11.25 -13.00 19.93
CA LEU A 129 12.66 -13.04 19.61
C LEU A 129 12.88 -13.70 18.24
N PRO A 130 13.82 -13.20 17.41
CA PRO A 130 14.18 -13.86 16.16
C PRO A 130 14.57 -15.32 16.40
N ALA A 131 13.97 -16.22 15.62
CA ALA A 131 14.28 -17.63 15.61
C ALA A 131 15.21 -17.94 14.43
N THR A 132 16.21 -18.79 14.66
CA THR A 132 17.14 -19.26 13.63
C THR A 132 17.15 -20.78 13.61
N GLY A 133 17.49 -21.38 12.47
CA GLY A 133 17.51 -22.83 12.29
C GLY A 133 17.13 -23.23 10.87
N THR A 134 17.08 -24.54 10.65
CA THR A 134 16.69 -25.13 9.36
C THR A 134 15.17 -25.27 9.29
N LEU A 135 14.58 -24.96 8.12
CA LEU A 135 13.19 -25.30 7.86
C LEU A 135 13.08 -26.80 7.58
N HIS A 136 12.39 -27.53 8.46
CA HIS A 136 12.08 -28.95 8.30
C HIS A 136 10.68 -29.10 7.65
N HIS A 137 10.47 -30.18 6.89
CA HIS A 137 9.19 -30.52 6.24
C HIS A 137 8.54 -31.75 6.87
#